data_AF-A0A5P0ZQ45-F1
#
_entry.id   AF-A0A5P0ZQ45-F1
#
_cell.length_a   1.000
_cell.length_b   1.000
_cell.length_c   1.000
_cell.angle_alpha   90.00
_cell.angle_beta   90.00
_cell.angle_gamma   90.00
#
_symmetry.space_group_name_H-M   'P 1'
#
loop_
_entity.id
_entity.type
_entity.pdbx_description
1 polymer ?
#
loop_
_entity_poly.entity_id
_entity_poly.type
_entity_poly.pdbx_seq_one_letter_code
_entity_poly.pdbx_strand_id
1 'polypeptide(L)'
;MEMLEPINTDYSYGHLTKVQRAEIIKKLTESQKQTIEQYKRYKVNSMLLNQFNKTGTEWKFLEEKINWNFNQSNPNESNLHCSCGRGVKYLYVCKSKNNQEIKCFGKNHLEQEAGIGSNVLQDIRKEKHKIDRGLDEILIRVDGDVFFPTEPYEFLKKNRMLDILFSKERMEYLKEFSREGLPIYREDENKMIKEFNRILEKVKEQKHQKWLKTTEGIQYLKEQVIKKKYNEEQEIIRIERQKIWLNNNDWFNEQKKFERKSDNKETTIFTLKKRTIDNAKVTFNQVLIHHNDVTEKYCIESNCDMDALIINGMFDGGSVTNGKTIIPQETVIRLLKMLNKKFEYDINGLEKRVDEIYGILEHEGIIKKSKNRFIANY
;
A
#
# COMPACT_ATOMS: atom_id res chain seq x y z
N MET A 1 17.42 9.72 2.54
CA MET A 1 16.06 10.25 2.65
C MET A 1 15.17 9.34 1.82
N GLU A 2 14.31 8.61 2.51
CA GLU A 2 13.48 7.54 1.96
C GLU A 2 12.10 8.07 1.60
N MET A 3 11.33 7.31 0.80
CA MET A 3 9.95 7.69 0.52
C MET A 3 9.10 7.41 1.76
N LEU A 4 8.16 8.29 2.05
CA LEU A 4 7.21 8.11 3.15
C LEU A 4 5.94 7.46 2.62
N GLU A 5 5.42 6.46 3.32
CA GLU A 5 4.12 5.89 2.94
C GLU A 5 3.00 6.88 3.30
N PRO A 6 2.04 7.13 2.38
CA PRO A 6 0.87 7.91 2.73
C PRO A 6 0.06 7.20 3.82
N ILE A 7 -0.53 7.96 4.72
CA ILE A 7 -1.34 7.40 5.80
C ILE A 7 -2.61 6.82 5.20
N ASN A 8 -2.65 5.48 5.15
CA ASN A 8 -3.72 4.72 4.55
C ASN A 8 -4.55 4.05 5.65
N THR A 9 -5.78 4.51 5.86
CA THR A 9 -6.72 3.85 6.76
C THR A 9 -8.15 4.31 6.51
N ASP A 10 -9.04 3.36 6.22
CA ASP A 10 -10.52 3.48 6.24
C ASP A 10 -11.11 3.82 7.63
N TYR A 11 -10.27 4.20 8.59
CA TYR A 11 -10.74 4.74 9.86
C TYR A 11 -11.32 6.14 9.61
N SER A 12 -12.63 6.17 9.37
CA SER A 12 -13.44 7.28 9.86
C SER A 12 -13.08 7.44 11.33
N TYR A 13 -12.33 8.49 11.67
CA TYR A 13 -12.07 8.82 13.06
C TYR A 13 -13.45 8.93 13.74
N GLY A 14 -13.75 7.99 14.63
CA GLY A 14 -14.97 8.00 15.40
C GLY A 14 -15.09 9.33 16.14
N HIS A 15 -16.31 9.82 16.34
CA HIS A 15 -16.50 11.07 17.08
C HIS A 15 -16.23 10.86 18.56
N LEU A 16 -15.42 11.75 19.15
CA LEU A 16 -15.15 11.69 20.59
C LEU A 16 -16.38 12.19 21.37
N THR A 17 -16.68 11.52 22.47
CA THR A 17 -17.62 12.05 23.48
C THR A 17 -16.98 13.23 24.22
N LYS A 18 -17.79 14.01 24.96
CA LYS A 18 -17.25 15.11 25.78
C LYS A 18 -16.26 14.61 26.84
N VAL A 19 -16.50 13.42 27.40
CA VAL A 19 -15.64 12.81 28.43
C VAL A 19 -14.30 12.42 27.82
N GLN A 20 -14.31 11.70 26.69
CA GLN A 20 -13.09 11.30 25.99
C GLN A 20 -12.24 12.51 25.55
N ARG A 21 -12.87 13.57 25.02
CA ARG A 21 -12.14 14.81 24.70
C ARG A 21 -11.45 15.39 25.94
N ALA A 22 -12.14 15.44 27.08
CA ALA A 22 -11.58 15.98 28.30
C ALA A 22 -10.41 15.14 28.83
N GLU A 23 -10.47 13.82 28.68
CA GLU A 23 -9.37 12.91 29.04
C GLU A 23 -8.13 13.13 28.18
N ILE A 24 -8.30 13.22 26.86
CA ILE A 24 -7.17 13.50 25.94
C ILE A 24 -6.60 14.89 26.20
N ILE A 25 -7.46 15.91 26.37
CA ILE A 25 -7.03 17.28 26.67
C ILE A 25 -6.20 17.34 27.95
N LYS A 26 -6.50 16.53 28.98
CA LYS A 26 -5.69 16.48 30.21
C LYS A 26 -4.25 16.02 29.97
N LYS A 27 -3.99 15.22 28.93
CA LYS A 27 -2.64 14.75 28.56
C LYS A 27 -1.79 15.83 27.88
N LEU A 28 -2.42 16.87 27.34
CA LEU A 28 -1.75 17.96 26.63
C LEU A 28 -1.12 18.97 27.60
N THR A 29 -0.02 19.59 27.16
CA THR A 29 0.56 20.74 27.86
C THR A 29 -0.36 21.97 27.73
N GLU A 30 -0.20 22.96 28.61
CA GLU A 30 -0.98 24.21 28.51
C GLU A 30 -0.75 24.96 27.20
N SER A 31 0.48 24.94 26.65
CA SER A 31 0.77 25.56 25.35
C SER A 31 0.05 24.83 24.21
N GLN A 32 0.08 23.50 24.20
CA GLN A 32 -0.65 22.68 23.22
C GLN A 32 -2.17 22.90 23.29
N LYS A 33 -2.74 22.97 24.50
CA LYS A 33 -4.16 23.31 24.70
C LYS A 33 -4.50 24.67 24.10
N GLN A 34 -3.66 25.67 24.36
CA GLN A 34 -3.84 27.02 23.83
C GLN A 34 -3.78 27.03 22.30
N THR A 35 -2.84 26.31 21.69
CA THR A 35 -2.70 26.21 20.23
C THR A 35 -3.94 25.58 19.58
N ILE A 36 -4.45 24.47 20.13
CA ILE A 36 -5.69 23.84 19.63
C ILE A 36 -6.89 24.78 19.79
N GLU A 37 -7.01 25.47 20.94
CA GLU A 37 -8.11 26.38 21.21
C GLU A 37 -8.07 27.64 20.32
N GLN A 38 -6.89 28.21 20.09
CA GLN A 38 -6.70 29.32 19.16
C GLN A 38 -7.08 28.91 17.73
N TYR A 39 -6.66 27.71 17.31
CA TYR A 39 -7.03 27.19 16.00
C TYR A 39 -8.53 26.96 15.86
N LYS A 40 -9.17 26.38 16.88
CA LYS A 40 -10.62 26.23 16.95
C LYS A 40 -11.32 27.57 16.80
N ARG A 41 -10.89 28.58 17.56
CA ARG A 41 -11.45 29.93 17.51
C ARG A 41 -11.32 30.53 16.12
N TYR A 42 -10.16 30.40 15.48
CA TYR A 42 -9.95 30.85 14.10
C TYR A 42 -10.94 30.18 13.13
N LYS A 43 -11.10 28.84 13.19
CA LYS A 43 -12.04 28.11 12.34
C LYS A 43 -13.48 28.54 12.56
N VAL A 44 -13.89 28.69 13.81
CA VAL A 44 -15.24 29.15 14.19
C VAL A 44 -15.47 30.57 13.67
N ASN A 45 -14.54 31.49 13.90
CA ASN A 45 -14.69 32.87 13.44
C ASN A 45 -14.73 32.99 11.91
N SER A 46 -13.87 32.25 11.20
CA SER A 46 -13.88 32.20 9.74
C SER A 46 -15.19 31.64 9.19
N MET A 47 -15.71 30.57 9.79
CA MET A 47 -17.00 29.99 9.43
C MET A 47 -18.16 30.94 9.70
N LEU A 48 -18.19 31.58 10.87
CA LEU A 48 -19.23 32.54 11.25
C LEU A 48 -19.23 33.76 10.32
N LEU A 49 -18.06 34.31 9.99
CA LEU A 49 -17.93 35.40 9.03
C LEU A 49 -18.58 35.04 7.68
N ASN A 50 -18.31 33.83 7.18
CA ASN A 50 -18.89 33.34 5.93
C ASN A 50 -20.42 33.15 6.02
N GLN A 51 -20.92 32.61 7.13
CA GLN A 51 -22.35 32.41 7.34
C GLN A 51 -23.09 33.75 7.41
N PHE A 52 -22.58 34.71 8.20
CA PHE A 52 -23.19 36.03 8.35
C PHE A 52 -23.18 36.81 7.03
N ASN A 53 -22.09 36.74 6.27
CA ASN A 53 -22.03 37.40 4.95
C ASN A 53 -23.12 36.89 3.98
N LYS A 54 -23.55 35.63 4.09
CA LYS A 54 -24.63 35.05 3.25
C LYS A 54 -26.03 35.51 3.64
N THR A 55 -26.23 35.96 4.89
CA THR A 55 -27.57 36.33 5.39
C THR A 55 -28.11 37.65 4.83
N GLY A 56 -27.26 38.48 4.20
CA GLY A 56 -27.66 39.81 3.74
C GLY A 56 -27.97 40.82 4.85
N THR A 57 -27.78 40.46 6.13
CA THR A 57 -28.07 41.33 7.28
C THR A 57 -27.21 42.60 7.29
N GLU A 58 -27.67 43.65 7.95
CA GLU A 58 -26.90 44.89 8.17
C GLU A 58 -25.67 44.67 9.09
N TRP A 59 -25.58 43.50 9.74
CA TRP A 59 -24.52 43.17 10.69
C TRP A 59 -23.43 42.31 10.02
N LYS A 60 -22.19 42.78 10.10
CA LYS A 60 -20.99 42.01 9.75
C LYS A 60 -20.42 41.37 11.01
N PHE A 61 -20.31 40.05 11.04
CA PHE A 61 -19.66 39.36 12.15
C PHE A 61 -18.17 39.72 12.26
N LEU A 62 -17.68 39.94 13.47
CA LEU A 62 -16.25 40.16 13.75
C LEU A 62 -15.65 38.95 14.46
N GLU A 63 -16.21 38.56 15.60
CA GLU A 63 -15.68 37.46 16.42
C GLU A 63 -16.72 36.89 17.39
N GLU A 64 -16.49 35.65 17.80
CA GLU A 64 -17.19 35.02 18.91
C GLU A 64 -16.26 34.95 20.12
N LYS A 65 -16.76 35.43 21.26
CA LYS A 65 -16.13 35.25 22.56
C LYS A 65 -16.88 34.19 23.34
N ILE A 66 -16.13 33.33 24.03
CA ILE A 66 -16.67 32.26 24.86
C ILE A 66 -16.19 32.47 26.28
N ASN A 67 -17.12 32.50 27.24
CA ASN A 67 -16.80 32.41 28.66
C ASN A 67 -16.81 30.92 29.06
N TRP A 68 -15.62 30.37 29.28
CA TRP A 68 -15.43 28.98 29.69
C TRP A 68 -15.93 28.70 31.11
N ASN A 69 -15.91 29.71 31.98
CA ASN A 69 -16.33 29.64 33.38
C ASN A 69 -17.78 30.11 33.56
N PHE A 70 -18.60 30.04 32.51
CA PHE A 70 -19.98 30.51 32.56
C PHE A 70 -20.83 29.66 33.52
N ASN A 71 -21.32 30.30 34.58
CA ASN A 71 -22.28 29.74 35.52
C ASN A 71 -23.71 30.03 35.05
N GLN A 72 -24.46 28.99 34.70
CA GLN A 72 -25.85 29.15 34.23
C GLN A 72 -26.80 29.62 35.35
N SER A 73 -26.50 29.29 36.61
CA SER A 73 -27.29 29.71 37.77
C SER A 73 -27.09 31.19 38.08
N ASN A 74 -25.88 31.71 37.83
CA ASN A 74 -25.54 33.12 38.01
C ASN A 74 -24.98 33.73 36.71
N PRO A 75 -25.81 33.95 35.67
CA PRO A 75 -25.33 34.38 34.36
C PRO A 75 -24.56 35.71 34.38
N ASN A 76 -24.92 36.62 35.30
CA ASN A 76 -24.33 37.96 35.41
C ASN A 76 -22.93 37.96 36.06
N GLU A 77 -22.45 36.84 36.59
CA GLU A 77 -21.03 36.67 36.95
C GLU A 77 -20.14 36.46 35.71
N SER A 78 -20.75 36.31 34.52
CA SER A 78 -20.00 36.19 33.28
C SER A 78 -19.18 37.45 32.99
N ASN A 79 -17.94 37.29 32.52
CA ASN A 79 -17.15 38.41 32.00
C ASN A 79 -17.60 38.86 30.60
N LEU A 80 -18.56 38.15 29.98
CA LEU A 80 -19.12 38.48 28.67
C LEU A 80 -20.58 38.89 28.82
N HIS A 81 -20.91 40.11 28.39
CA HIS A 81 -22.24 40.70 28.50
C HIS A 81 -22.81 41.04 27.12
N CYS A 82 -24.06 40.66 26.90
CA CYS A 82 -24.85 41.13 25.77
C CYS A 82 -25.12 42.63 25.90
N SER A 83 -25.42 43.32 24.80
CA SER A 83 -25.83 44.74 24.81
C SER A 83 -27.05 45.04 25.70
N CYS A 84 -27.82 44.03 26.12
CA CYS A 84 -28.89 44.18 27.11
C CYS A 84 -28.43 44.07 28.57
N GLY A 85 -27.11 43.93 28.82
CA GLY A 85 -26.54 43.79 30.15
C GLY A 85 -26.58 42.38 30.73
N ARG A 86 -27.24 41.41 30.09
CA ARG A 86 -27.26 40.02 30.55
C ARG A 86 -25.92 39.34 30.28
N GLY A 87 -25.37 38.68 31.30
CA GLY A 87 -24.18 37.85 31.12
C GLY A 87 -24.46 36.58 30.31
N VAL A 88 -23.56 36.23 29.39
CA VAL A 88 -23.75 35.15 28.41
C VAL A 88 -22.51 34.25 28.31
N LYS A 89 -22.72 32.99 27.92
CA LYS A 89 -21.63 32.05 27.60
C LYS A 89 -20.98 32.36 26.26
N TYR A 90 -21.78 32.69 25.26
CA TYR A 90 -21.35 32.98 23.89
C TYR A 90 -21.77 34.41 23.56
N LEU A 91 -20.78 35.23 23.20
CA LEU A 91 -20.99 36.62 22.82
C LEU A 91 -20.52 36.82 21.37
N TYR A 92 -21.45 37.25 20.52
CA TYR A 92 -21.21 37.52 19.12
C TYR A 92 -20.95 39.01 18.93
N VAL A 93 -19.73 39.38 18.55
CA VAL A 93 -19.36 40.76 18.28
C VAL A 93 -19.61 41.04 16.80
N CYS A 94 -20.49 41.99 16.51
CA CYS A 94 -20.91 42.34 15.17
C CYS A 94 -20.68 43.84 14.92
N LYS A 95 -20.36 44.19 13.68
CA LYS A 95 -20.20 45.56 13.20
C LYS A 95 -21.32 45.89 12.22
N SER A 96 -22.04 46.96 12.44
CA SER A 96 -23.03 47.45 11.47
C SER A 96 -22.33 47.88 10.18
N LYS A 97 -22.86 47.46 9.04
CA LYS A 97 -22.40 47.83 7.70
C LYS A 97 -22.66 49.31 7.41
N ASN A 98 -23.74 49.85 7.98
CA ASN A 98 -24.23 51.20 7.67
C ASN A 98 -23.47 52.27 8.45
N ASN A 99 -23.42 52.16 9.79
CA ASN A 99 -22.84 53.19 10.66
C ASN A 99 -21.51 52.77 11.31
N GLN A 100 -20.99 51.58 10.99
CA GLN A 100 -19.74 51.03 11.53
C GLN A 100 -19.75 50.79 13.07
N GLU A 101 -20.91 50.88 13.71
CA GLU A 101 -21.08 50.64 15.15
C GLU A 101 -20.82 49.17 15.51
N ILE A 102 -20.17 48.92 16.64
CA ILE A 102 -19.92 47.57 17.15
C ILE A 102 -20.95 47.25 18.23
N LYS A 103 -21.72 46.18 18.03
CA LYS A 103 -22.72 45.68 18.97
C LYS A 103 -22.43 44.23 19.35
N CYS A 104 -22.71 43.89 20.61
CA CYS A 104 -22.41 42.57 21.17
C CYS A 104 -23.70 41.83 21.50
N PHE A 105 -23.96 40.74 20.80
CA PHE A 105 -25.20 39.99 20.92
C PHE A 105 -24.98 38.68 21.68
N GLY A 106 -25.83 38.43 22.66
CA GLY A 106 -26.08 37.08 23.13
C GLY A 106 -26.91 36.32 22.10
N LYS A 107 -26.89 34.99 22.16
CA LYS A 107 -27.58 34.12 21.19
C LYS A 107 -29.03 34.50 20.89
N ASN A 108 -29.82 34.87 21.90
CA ASN A 108 -31.23 35.22 21.71
C ASN A 108 -31.40 36.59 21.02
N HIS A 109 -30.58 37.58 21.40
CA HIS A 109 -30.63 38.91 20.77
C HIS A 109 -30.03 38.90 19.37
N LEU A 110 -29.13 37.95 19.09
CA LEU A 110 -28.65 37.72 17.73
C LEU A 110 -29.78 37.27 16.79
N GLU A 111 -30.72 36.48 17.30
CA GLU A 111 -31.92 36.06 16.55
C GLU A 111 -32.92 37.21 16.41
N GLN A 112 -33.20 37.89 17.52
CA GLN A 112 -34.28 38.88 17.62
C GLN A 112 -33.92 40.26 17.08
N GLU A 113 -32.70 40.75 17.34
CA GLU A 113 -32.28 42.11 16.98
C GLU A 113 -31.41 42.16 15.73
N ALA A 114 -30.58 41.14 15.48
CA ALA A 114 -29.70 41.14 14.30
C ALA A 114 -30.36 40.50 13.05
N GLY A 115 -31.61 40.05 13.16
CA GLY A 115 -32.37 39.46 12.05
C GLY A 115 -31.80 38.13 11.54
N ILE A 116 -31.00 37.44 12.34
CA ILE A 116 -30.39 36.16 11.96
C ILE A 116 -31.37 35.05 12.28
N GLY A 117 -32.08 34.60 11.24
CA GLY A 117 -33.11 33.57 11.38
C GLY A 117 -32.62 32.30 12.07
N SER A 118 -33.54 31.63 12.76
CA SER A 118 -33.32 30.37 13.49
C SER A 118 -32.60 29.30 12.65
N ASN A 119 -32.88 29.22 11.36
CA ASN A 119 -32.23 28.30 10.41
C ASN A 119 -30.71 28.53 10.33
N VAL A 120 -30.27 29.79 10.24
CA VAL A 120 -28.85 30.15 10.20
C VAL A 120 -28.18 29.80 11.54
N LEU A 121 -28.86 30.03 12.66
CA LEU A 121 -28.34 29.66 13.98
C LEU A 121 -28.24 28.14 14.16
N GLN A 122 -29.15 27.37 13.57
CA GLN A 122 -29.04 25.91 13.53
C GLN A 122 -27.87 25.46 12.66
N ASP A 123 -27.69 26.06 11.49
CA ASP A 123 -26.57 25.75 10.60
C ASP A 123 -25.23 26.10 11.23
N ILE A 124 -25.13 27.24 11.92
CA ILE A 124 -23.95 27.59 12.72
C ILE A 124 -23.65 26.50 13.76
N ARG A 125 -24.66 25.96 14.46
CA ARG A 125 -24.44 24.87 15.43
C ARG A 125 -23.96 23.61 14.73
N LYS A 126 -24.57 23.21 13.61
CA LYS A 126 -24.15 22.05 12.82
C LYS A 126 -22.71 22.20 12.33
N GLU A 127 -22.33 23.38 11.84
CA GLU A 127 -20.97 23.68 11.39
C GLU A 127 -19.96 23.71 12.54
N LYS A 128 -20.32 24.25 13.71
CA LYS A 128 -19.48 24.14 14.92
C LYS A 128 -19.26 22.67 15.31
N HIS A 129 -20.30 21.85 15.25
CA HIS A 129 -20.13 20.42 15.47
C HIS A 129 -19.22 19.77 14.42
N LYS A 130 -19.24 20.20 13.15
CA LYS A 130 -18.26 19.74 12.16
C LYS A 130 -16.83 20.18 12.49
N ILE A 131 -16.64 21.40 12.99
CA ILE A 131 -15.33 21.88 13.46
C ILE A 131 -14.84 21.05 14.65
N ASP A 132 -15.71 20.80 15.65
CA ASP A 132 -15.40 19.93 16.77
C ASP A 132 -15.03 18.51 16.32
N ARG A 133 -15.78 17.95 15.36
CA ARG A 133 -15.47 16.65 14.75
C ARG A 133 -14.15 16.65 13.99
N GLY A 134 -13.81 17.74 13.31
CA GLY A 134 -12.49 17.90 12.71
C GLY A 134 -11.40 17.91 13.77
N LEU A 135 -11.59 18.63 14.87
CA LEU A 135 -10.61 18.64 15.96
C LEU A 135 -10.48 17.28 16.66
N ASP A 136 -11.53 16.44 16.66
CA ASP A 136 -11.44 15.07 17.18
C ASP A 136 -10.36 14.25 16.47
N GLU A 137 -10.17 14.43 15.17
CA GLU A 137 -9.09 13.76 14.44
C GLU A 137 -7.72 14.12 15.04
N ILE A 138 -7.47 15.41 15.30
CA ILE A 138 -6.21 15.85 15.92
C ILE A 138 -6.07 15.24 17.32
N LEU A 139 -7.13 15.23 18.12
CA LEU A 139 -7.11 14.68 19.47
C LEU A 139 -6.89 13.16 19.48
N ILE A 140 -7.55 12.41 18.60
CA ILE A 140 -7.34 10.96 18.48
C ILE A 140 -5.91 10.67 18.05
N ARG A 141 -5.36 11.47 17.15
CA ARG A 141 -3.97 11.35 16.74
C ARG A 141 -3.00 11.63 17.88
N VAL A 142 -3.26 12.64 18.71
CA VAL A 142 -2.50 12.87 19.95
C VAL A 142 -2.59 11.64 20.86
N ASP A 143 -3.79 11.08 21.06
CA ASP A 143 -4.00 9.92 21.93
C ASP A 143 -3.30 8.65 21.43
N GLY A 144 -3.12 8.54 20.11
CA GLY A 144 -2.34 7.49 19.45
C GLY A 144 -0.85 7.81 19.29
N ASP A 145 -0.31 8.76 20.05
CA ASP A 145 1.11 9.17 20.02
C ASP A 145 1.62 9.57 18.63
N VAL A 146 0.75 10.17 17.82
CA VAL A 146 1.10 10.70 16.51
C VAL A 146 1.56 12.14 16.65
N PHE A 147 2.73 12.45 16.11
CA PHE A 147 3.34 13.77 16.19
C PHE A 147 3.22 14.55 14.88
N PHE A 148 3.64 15.82 14.91
CA PHE A 148 3.74 16.65 13.72
C PHE A 148 4.71 16.02 12.68
N PRO A 149 4.35 16.01 11.38
CA PRO A 149 5.18 15.44 10.31
C PRO A 149 6.37 16.35 9.96
N THR A 150 7.35 16.38 10.87
CA THR A 150 8.46 17.34 10.88
C THR A 150 9.37 17.19 9.66
N GLU A 151 9.71 15.96 9.27
CA GLU A 151 10.59 15.70 8.13
C GLU A 151 10.03 16.23 6.80
N PRO A 152 8.81 15.84 6.35
CA PRO A 152 8.27 16.37 5.11
C PRO A 152 7.98 17.87 5.19
N TYR A 153 7.56 18.39 6.35
CA TYR A 153 7.35 19.83 6.53
C TYR A 153 8.63 20.64 6.33
N GLU A 154 9.71 20.30 7.03
CA GLU A 154 10.98 21.04 6.93
C GLU A 154 11.63 20.88 5.55
N PHE A 155 11.48 19.71 4.91
CA PHE A 155 11.91 19.52 3.54
C PHE A 155 11.15 20.44 2.57
N LEU A 156 9.81 20.44 2.62
CA LEU A 156 8.98 21.26 1.74
C LEU A 156 9.20 22.76 1.98
N LYS A 157 9.43 23.15 3.24
CA LYS A 157 9.78 24.52 3.62
C LYS A 157 11.09 24.96 2.97
N LYS A 158 12.15 24.15 3.08
CA LYS A 158 13.45 24.42 2.44
C LYS A 158 13.36 24.52 0.92
N ASN A 159 12.49 23.72 0.31
CA ASN A 159 12.25 23.71 -1.13
C ASN A 159 11.21 24.74 -1.60
N ARG A 160 10.71 25.63 -0.72
CA ARG A 160 9.69 26.65 -1.04
C ARG A 160 8.43 26.07 -1.71
N MET A 161 7.93 24.98 -1.13
CA MET A 161 6.76 24.27 -1.64
C MET A 161 5.51 24.44 -0.76
N LEU A 162 5.66 24.91 0.47
CA LEU A 162 4.55 25.03 1.41
C LEU A 162 3.50 26.06 0.97
N ASP A 163 3.91 27.17 0.36
CA ASP A 163 3.07 28.24 -0.17
C ASP A 163 2.28 27.82 -1.42
N ILE A 164 2.78 26.82 -2.15
CA ILE A 164 2.06 26.19 -3.27
C ILE A 164 0.99 25.23 -2.75
N LEU A 165 1.28 24.51 -1.66
CA LEU A 165 0.40 23.48 -1.11
C LEU A 165 -0.71 24.03 -0.21
N PHE A 166 -0.45 25.13 0.50
CA PHE A 166 -1.31 25.62 1.56
C PHE A 166 -1.54 27.13 1.45
N SER A 167 -2.75 27.57 1.79
CA SER A 167 -3.06 28.99 1.91
C SER A 167 -2.25 29.63 3.04
N LYS A 168 -2.12 30.96 3.02
CA LYS A 168 -1.40 31.73 4.04
C LYS A 168 -1.90 31.41 5.46
N GLU A 169 -3.21 31.29 5.64
CA GLU A 169 -3.83 30.98 6.92
C GLU A 169 -3.54 29.55 7.37
N ARG A 170 -3.55 28.59 6.43
CA ARG A 170 -3.15 27.21 6.71
C ARG A 170 -1.67 27.12 7.09
N MET A 171 -0.80 27.91 6.47
CA MET A 171 0.62 27.93 6.83
C MET A 171 0.88 28.45 8.25
N GLU A 172 0.17 29.49 8.70
CA GLU A 172 0.31 29.97 10.09
C GLU A 172 -0.11 28.88 11.08
N TYR A 173 -1.20 28.17 10.79
CA TYR A 173 -1.61 26.99 11.56
C TYR A 173 -0.52 25.90 11.59
N LEU A 174 0.02 25.50 10.44
CA LEU A 174 1.05 24.46 10.37
C LEU A 174 2.31 24.83 11.16
N LYS A 175 2.67 26.12 11.17
CA LYS A 175 3.81 26.65 11.90
C LYS A 175 3.61 26.56 13.41
N GLU A 176 2.44 26.94 13.94
CA GLU A 176 2.17 26.80 15.39
C GLU A 176 2.08 25.32 15.79
N PHE A 177 1.48 24.47 14.96
CA PHE A 177 1.42 23.02 15.22
C PHE A 177 2.80 22.37 15.18
N SER A 178 3.66 22.80 14.26
CA SER A 178 5.06 22.36 14.18
C SER A 178 5.84 22.71 15.44
N ARG A 179 5.66 23.93 15.98
CA ARG A 179 6.33 24.38 17.21
C ARG A 179 5.94 23.55 18.42
N GLU A 180 4.66 23.19 18.52
CA GLU A 180 4.10 22.43 19.64
C GLU A 180 4.20 20.90 19.47
N GLY A 181 4.75 20.44 18.33
CA GLY A 181 4.83 19.01 17.99
C GLY A 181 3.46 18.34 17.78
N LEU A 182 2.40 19.12 17.60
CA LEU A 182 1.03 18.62 17.51
C LEU A 182 0.76 17.96 16.15
N PRO A 183 0.05 16.82 16.10
CA PRO A 183 -0.36 16.24 14.83
C PRO A 183 -1.32 17.19 14.10
N ILE A 184 -1.30 17.09 12.77
CA ILE A 184 -2.21 17.83 11.89
C ILE A 184 -3.27 16.89 11.29
N TYR A 185 -4.20 17.47 10.53
CA TYR A 185 -5.11 16.68 9.71
C TYR A 185 -4.36 15.74 8.77
N ARG A 186 -4.82 14.50 8.69
CA ARG A 186 -4.32 13.47 7.78
C ARG A 186 -4.35 13.94 6.33
N GLU A 187 -5.38 14.67 5.94
CA GLU A 187 -5.47 15.24 4.59
C GLU A 187 -4.27 16.15 4.28
N ASP A 188 -3.90 17.02 5.23
CA ASP A 188 -2.79 17.97 5.06
C ASP A 188 -1.42 17.26 5.12
N GLU A 189 -1.29 16.26 5.97
CA GLU A 189 -0.09 15.43 6.01
C GLU A 189 0.08 14.57 4.74
N ASN A 190 -0.99 13.94 4.24
CA ASN A 190 -0.95 13.18 3.00
C ASN A 190 -0.61 14.08 1.81
N LYS A 191 -1.08 15.34 1.79
CA LYS A 191 -0.64 16.34 0.81
C LYS A 191 0.87 16.59 0.90
N MET A 192 1.41 16.75 2.12
CA MET A 192 2.84 16.94 2.32
C MET A 192 3.65 15.70 1.90
N ILE A 193 3.26 14.50 2.34
CA ILE A 193 3.91 13.23 2.00
C ILE A 193 3.92 13.03 0.48
N LYS A 194 2.78 13.26 -0.19
CA LYS A 194 2.68 13.14 -1.65
C LYS A 194 3.66 14.07 -2.36
N GLU A 195 3.71 15.33 -1.95
CA GLU A 195 4.59 16.31 -2.58
C GLU A 195 6.08 16.05 -2.26
N PHE A 196 6.37 15.65 -1.01
CA PHE A 196 7.69 15.23 -0.58
C PHE A 196 8.22 14.07 -1.42
N ASN A 197 7.41 13.01 -1.58
CA ASN A 197 7.77 11.86 -2.40
C ASN A 197 7.96 12.23 -3.87
N ARG A 198 7.07 13.08 -4.43
CA ARG A 198 7.18 13.55 -5.81
C ARG A 198 8.51 14.24 -6.08
N ILE A 199 8.98 15.08 -5.14
CA ILE A 199 10.27 15.77 -5.27
C ILE A 199 11.42 14.79 -5.08
N LEU A 200 11.33 13.88 -4.11
CA LEU A 200 12.33 12.83 -3.90
C LEU A 200 12.52 11.94 -5.13
N GLU A 201 11.43 11.51 -5.76
CA GLU A 201 11.45 10.75 -7.00
C GLU A 201 12.14 11.52 -8.10
N LYS A 202 11.84 12.81 -8.28
CA LYS A 202 12.54 13.65 -9.26
C LYS A 202 14.03 13.75 -8.99
N VAL A 203 14.44 13.88 -7.74
CA VAL A 203 15.87 13.92 -7.37
C VAL A 203 16.54 12.57 -7.64
N LYS A 204 15.88 11.46 -7.30
CA LYS A 204 16.35 10.10 -7.60
C LYS A 204 16.47 9.88 -9.10
N GLU A 205 15.47 10.27 -9.88
CA GLU A 205 15.46 10.19 -11.33
C GLU A 205 16.60 11.01 -11.94
N GLN A 206 16.80 12.26 -11.50
CA GLN A 206 17.92 13.08 -11.96
C GLN A 206 19.28 12.45 -11.65
N LYS A 207 19.45 11.85 -10.46
CA LYS A 207 20.67 11.12 -10.10
C LYS A 207 20.85 9.89 -10.97
N HIS A 208 19.79 9.11 -11.20
CA HIS A 208 19.81 7.95 -12.07
C HIS A 208 20.18 8.34 -13.51
N GLN A 209 19.57 9.38 -14.07
CA GLN A 209 19.88 9.90 -15.39
C GLN A 209 21.33 10.41 -15.51
N LYS A 210 21.90 11.00 -14.45
CA LYS A 210 23.32 11.34 -14.40
C LYS A 210 24.19 10.08 -14.34
N TRP A 211 23.81 9.10 -13.54
CA TRP A 211 24.51 7.82 -13.43
C TRP A 211 24.49 7.03 -14.74
N LEU A 212 23.38 7.02 -15.49
CA LEU A 212 23.28 6.37 -16.81
C LEU A 212 24.29 6.91 -17.84
N LYS A 213 24.85 8.12 -17.62
CA LYS A 213 25.89 8.72 -18.47
C LYS A 213 27.32 8.34 -18.07
N THR A 214 27.49 7.65 -16.94
CA THR A 214 28.79 7.11 -16.50
C THR A 214 29.11 5.82 -17.25
N THR A 215 30.37 5.38 -17.19
CA THR A 215 30.80 4.12 -17.80
C THR A 215 30.01 2.93 -17.28
N GLU A 216 29.78 2.88 -15.96
CA GLU A 216 29.02 1.84 -15.27
C GLU A 216 27.55 1.86 -15.71
N GLY A 217 26.96 3.05 -15.82
CA GLY A 217 25.57 3.21 -16.30
C GLY A 217 25.38 2.79 -17.76
N ILE A 218 26.33 3.10 -18.63
CA ILE A 218 26.33 2.67 -20.04
C ILE A 218 26.45 1.15 -20.13
N GLN A 219 27.31 0.53 -19.32
CA GLN A 219 27.47 -0.93 -19.27
C GLN A 219 26.17 -1.61 -18.81
N TYR A 220 25.55 -1.09 -17.75
CA TYR A 220 24.24 -1.54 -17.29
C TYR A 220 23.18 -1.47 -18.40
N LEU A 221 23.12 -0.38 -19.16
CA LEU A 221 22.17 -0.25 -20.28
C LEU A 221 22.40 -1.32 -21.36
N LYS A 222 23.66 -1.62 -21.70
CA LYS A 222 23.99 -2.70 -22.65
C LYS A 222 23.49 -4.06 -22.14
N GLU A 223 23.71 -4.34 -20.86
CA GLU A 223 23.23 -5.58 -20.21
C GLU A 223 21.70 -5.67 -20.21
N GLN A 224 20.98 -4.57 -19.95
CA GLN A 224 19.52 -4.55 -20.03
C GLN A 224 19.00 -4.82 -21.45
N VAL A 225 19.66 -4.29 -22.48
CA VAL A 225 19.31 -4.56 -23.88
C VAL A 225 19.52 -6.04 -24.21
N ILE A 226 20.64 -6.64 -23.77
CA ILE A 226 20.92 -8.07 -23.96
C ILE A 226 19.86 -8.91 -23.25
N LYS A 227 19.56 -8.60 -21.98
CA LYS A 227 18.54 -9.29 -21.19
C LYS A 227 17.15 -9.19 -21.81
N LYS A 228 16.79 -8.01 -22.35
CA LYS A 228 15.51 -7.80 -23.04
C LYS A 228 15.41 -8.66 -24.31
N LYS A 229 16.46 -8.66 -25.16
CA LYS A 229 16.50 -9.52 -26.35
C LYS A 229 16.36 -10.99 -25.99
N TYR A 230 17.09 -11.44 -24.98
CA TYR A 230 16.98 -12.80 -24.47
C TYR A 230 15.55 -13.13 -24.03
N ASN A 231 14.90 -12.24 -23.26
CA ASN A 231 13.52 -12.46 -22.82
C ASN A 231 12.52 -12.49 -24.01
N GLU A 232 12.71 -11.63 -25.01
CA GLU A 232 11.90 -11.63 -26.24
C GLU A 232 12.07 -12.94 -27.03
N GLU A 233 13.30 -13.43 -27.16
CA GLU A 233 13.59 -14.73 -27.77
C GLU A 233 12.94 -15.88 -26.98
N GLN A 234 12.99 -15.85 -25.64
CA GLN A 234 12.32 -16.85 -24.81
C GLN A 234 10.80 -16.83 -24.99
N GLU A 235 10.17 -15.66 -25.12
CA GLU A 235 8.74 -15.55 -25.35
C GLU A 235 8.35 -16.02 -26.77
N ILE A 236 9.18 -15.75 -27.78
CA ILE A 236 9.00 -16.31 -29.14
C ILE A 236 9.04 -17.83 -29.09
N ILE A 237 10.07 -18.41 -28.45
CA ILE A 237 10.21 -19.86 -28.27
C ILE A 237 9.00 -20.43 -27.52
N ARG A 238 8.50 -19.71 -26.50
CA ARG A 238 7.29 -20.12 -25.76
C ARG A 238 6.04 -20.14 -26.65
N ILE A 239 5.84 -19.11 -27.47
CA ILE A 239 4.71 -19.03 -28.41
C ILE A 239 4.82 -20.13 -29.48
N GLU A 240 6.00 -20.39 -30.02
CA GLU A 240 6.24 -21.48 -30.97
C GLU A 240 5.94 -22.84 -30.34
N ARG A 241 6.40 -23.08 -29.11
CA ARG A 241 6.06 -24.30 -28.34
C ARG A 241 4.55 -24.44 -28.12
N GLN A 242 3.85 -23.33 -27.87
CA GLN A 242 2.39 -23.33 -27.72
C GLN A 242 1.67 -23.64 -29.04
N LYS A 243 2.15 -23.11 -30.17
CA LYS A 243 1.62 -23.44 -31.50
C LYS A 243 1.84 -24.90 -31.86
N ILE A 244 3.02 -25.45 -31.58
CA ILE A 244 3.31 -26.87 -31.77
C ILE A 244 2.38 -27.73 -30.90
N TRP A 245 2.16 -27.34 -29.65
CA TRP A 245 1.22 -28.04 -28.75
C TRP A 245 -0.22 -28.01 -29.28
N LEU A 246 -0.70 -26.87 -29.79
CA LEU A 246 -2.02 -26.74 -30.40
C LEU A 246 -2.16 -27.57 -31.69
N ASN A 247 -1.21 -27.46 -32.61
CA ASN A 247 -1.21 -28.21 -33.87
C ASN A 247 -1.14 -29.72 -33.65
N ASN A 248 -0.34 -30.17 -32.68
CA ASN A 248 -0.29 -31.58 -32.31
C ASN A 248 -1.64 -32.03 -31.74
N ASN A 249 -2.29 -31.23 -30.88
CA ASN A 249 -3.63 -31.55 -30.37
C ASN A 249 -4.71 -31.61 -31.47
N ASP A 250 -4.65 -30.75 -32.48
CA ASP A 250 -5.59 -30.79 -33.62
C ASP A 250 -5.35 -32.01 -34.53
N TRP A 251 -4.10 -32.33 -34.84
CA TRP A 251 -3.72 -33.57 -35.54
C TRP A 251 -4.15 -34.82 -34.75
N PHE A 252 -3.99 -34.82 -33.42
CA PHE A 252 -4.46 -35.90 -32.54
C PHE A 252 -5.99 -36.01 -32.44
N ASN A 253 -6.72 -34.90 -32.55
CA ASN A 253 -8.19 -34.91 -32.59
C ASN A 253 -8.71 -35.47 -33.92
N GLU A 254 -8.00 -35.23 -35.02
CA GLU A 254 -8.26 -35.89 -36.31
C GLU A 254 -7.86 -37.38 -36.27
N GLN A 255 -6.74 -37.73 -35.64
CA GLN A 255 -6.32 -39.13 -35.49
C GLN A 255 -7.27 -39.94 -34.59
N LYS A 256 -7.80 -39.36 -33.50
CA LYS A 256 -8.84 -40.00 -32.67
C LYS A 256 -10.14 -40.29 -33.43
N LYS A 257 -10.46 -39.51 -34.46
CA LYS A 257 -11.58 -39.82 -35.38
C LYS A 257 -11.27 -41.03 -36.26
N PHE A 258 -10.00 -41.25 -36.61
CA PHE A 258 -9.53 -42.42 -37.37
C PHE A 258 -9.29 -43.67 -36.49
N GLU A 259 -8.76 -43.52 -35.27
CA GLU A 259 -8.40 -44.61 -34.34
C GLU A 259 -9.60 -45.27 -33.65
N ARG A 260 -10.78 -44.62 -33.63
CA ARG A 260 -12.04 -45.29 -33.23
C ARG A 260 -12.43 -46.47 -34.15
N LYS A 261 -11.62 -46.81 -35.15
CA LYS A 261 -11.81 -47.94 -36.06
C LYS A 261 -10.68 -48.97 -36.11
N SER A 262 -9.63 -48.90 -35.28
CA SER A 262 -8.57 -49.92 -35.33
C SER A 262 -7.88 -50.12 -33.98
N ASP A 263 -8.25 -51.20 -33.29
CA ASP A 263 -7.61 -51.70 -32.08
C ASP A 263 -6.22 -52.29 -32.41
N ASN A 264 -5.14 -51.69 -31.92
CA ASN A 264 -3.86 -52.39 -31.79
C ASN A 264 -3.09 -51.96 -30.53
N LYS A 265 -3.02 -52.87 -29.56
CA LYS A 265 -2.61 -52.65 -28.16
C LYS A 265 -1.11 -52.31 -28.01
N GLU A 266 -0.26 -52.80 -28.92
CA GLU A 266 1.18 -52.52 -28.94
C GLU A 266 1.50 -51.07 -29.33
N THR A 267 0.78 -50.54 -30.33
CA THR A 267 0.91 -49.13 -30.73
C THR A 267 0.52 -48.19 -29.60
N THR A 268 -0.51 -48.54 -28.83
CA THR A 268 -0.91 -47.79 -27.63
C THR A 268 0.18 -47.78 -26.55
N ILE A 269 0.83 -48.92 -26.28
CA ILE A 269 1.88 -49.02 -25.24
C ILE A 269 3.13 -48.24 -25.66
N PHE A 270 3.57 -48.36 -26.92
CA PHE A 270 4.70 -47.59 -27.45
C PHE A 270 4.46 -46.08 -27.35
N THR A 271 3.24 -45.64 -27.69
CA THR A 271 2.85 -44.22 -27.62
C THR A 271 2.81 -43.71 -26.18
N LEU A 272 2.35 -44.52 -25.24
CA LEU A 272 2.36 -44.21 -23.80
C LEU A 272 3.78 -44.16 -23.21
N LYS A 273 4.67 -45.07 -23.62
CA LYS A 273 6.09 -45.08 -23.22
C LYS A 273 6.77 -43.79 -23.65
N LYS A 274 6.60 -43.42 -24.93
CA LYS A 274 7.16 -42.19 -25.51
C LYS A 274 6.64 -40.94 -24.79
N ARG A 275 5.32 -40.84 -24.57
CA ARG A 275 4.71 -39.73 -23.84
C ARG A 275 5.25 -39.58 -22.40
N THR A 276 5.47 -40.70 -21.73
CA THR A 276 6.00 -40.70 -20.35
C THR A 276 7.41 -40.14 -20.30
N ILE A 277 8.27 -40.52 -21.26
CA ILE A 277 9.61 -39.98 -21.42
C ILE A 277 9.57 -38.49 -21.79
N ASP A 278 8.75 -38.12 -22.76
CA ASP A 278 8.67 -36.73 -23.24
C ASP A 278 8.26 -35.78 -22.10
N ASN A 279 7.28 -36.18 -21.28
CA ASN A 279 6.90 -35.43 -20.09
C ASN A 279 8.06 -35.34 -19.09
N ALA A 280 8.79 -36.44 -18.88
CA ALA A 280 9.92 -36.45 -17.96
C ALA A 280 11.04 -35.50 -18.40
N LYS A 281 11.30 -35.42 -19.71
CA LYS A 281 12.26 -34.48 -20.31
C LYS A 281 11.82 -33.02 -20.15
N VAL A 282 10.51 -32.75 -20.16
CA VAL A 282 9.99 -31.41 -19.86
C VAL A 282 10.33 -31.00 -18.43
N THR A 283 10.06 -31.85 -17.44
CA THR A 283 10.40 -31.57 -16.05
C THR A 283 11.90 -31.46 -15.84
N PHE A 284 12.70 -32.35 -16.46
CA PHE A 284 14.16 -32.25 -16.45
C PHE A 284 14.64 -30.87 -16.88
N ASN A 285 14.16 -30.40 -18.03
CA ASN A 285 14.54 -29.10 -18.55
C ASN A 285 14.08 -27.98 -17.61
N GLN A 286 12.87 -28.03 -17.05
CA GLN A 286 12.41 -27.01 -16.09
C GLN A 286 13.30 -26.93 -14.85
N VAL A 287 13.79 -28.07 -14.35
CA VAL A 287 14.63 -28.15 -13.16
C VAL A 287 16.04 -27.63 -13.42
N LEU A 288 16.59 -27.88 -14.62
CA LEU A 288 18.02 -27.67 -14.92
C LEU A 288 18.31 -26.59 -15.98
N ILE A 289 17.30 -25.88 -16.51
CA ILE A 289 17.47 -24.86 -17.57
C ILE A 289 18.42 -23.70 -17.20
N HIS A 290 18.53 -23.39 -15.91
CA HIS A 290 19.42 -22.34 -15.38
C HIS A 290 20.71 -22.92 -14.78
N HIS A 291 20.94 -24.23 -14.92
CA HIS A 291 22.03 -25.00 -14.33
C HIS A 291 22.75 -25.86 -15.40
N ASN A 292 23.01 -25.27 -16.57
CA ASN A 292 23.69 -25.99 -17.66
C ASN A 292 25.11 -26.44 -17.27
N ASP A 293 25.78 -25.65 -16.42
CA ASP A 293 27.05 -25.98 -15.79
C ASP A 293 26.98 -27.26 -14.96
N VAL A 294 25.86 -27.51 -14.26
CA VAL A 294 25.62 -28.74 -13.49
C VAL A 294 25.44 -29.94 -14.42
N THR A 295 24.68 -29.79 -15.51
CA THR A 295 24.46 -30.88 -16.47
C THR A 295 25.76 -31.35 -17.13
N GLU A 296 26.63 -30.42 -17.50
CA GLU A 296 27.92 -30.70 -18.12
C GLU A 296 28.93 -31.28 -17.10
N LYS A 297 29.02 -30.67 -15.92
CA LYS A 297 29.97 -31.06 -14.86
C LYS A 297 29.72 -32.45 -14.30
N TYR A 298 28.46 -32.87 -14.19
CA TYR A 298 28.08 -34.14 -13.56
C TYR A 298 27.52 -35.18 -14.54
N CYS A 299 27.57 -34.88 -15.85
CA CYS A 299 27.03 -35.75 -16.90
C CYS A 299 25.58 -36.17 -16.61
N ILE A 300 24.72 -35.20 -16.26
CA ILE A 300 23.28 -35.42 -16.10
C ILE A 300 22.61 -34.94 -17.39
N GLU A 301 22.09 -35.87 -18.19
CA GLU A 301 21.67 -35.57 -19.57
C GLU A 301 20.16 -35.72 -19.76
N SER A 302 19.54 -34.75 -20.45
CA SER A 302 18.09 -34.78 -20.75
C SER A 302 17.72 -35.85 -21.78
N ASN A 303 18.67 -36.32 -22.58
CA ASN A 303 18.50 -37.40 -23.56
C ASN A 303 18.49 -38.80 -22.88
N CYS A 304 19.02 -38.91 -21.65
CA CYS A 304 19.05 -40.12 -20.86
C CYS A 304 17.68 -40.32 -20.21
N ASP A 305 16.95 -41.34 -20.67
CA ASP A 305 15.60 -41.61 -20.16
C ASP A 305 15.60 -41.86 -18.64
N MET A 306 16.65 -42.48 -18.09
CA MET A 306 16.79 -42.71 -16.65
C MET A 306 16.89 -41.39 -15.88
N ASP A 307 17.78 -40.49 -16.29
CA ASP A 307 17.97 -39.20 -15.61
C ASP A 307 16.71 -38.33 -15.71
N ALA A 308 16.10 -38.27 -16.89
CA ALA A 308 14.82 -37.58 -17.10
C ALA A 308 13.72 -38.13 -16.18
N LEU A 309 13.58 -39.45 -16.09
CA LEU A 309 12.60 -40.11 -15.24
C LEU A 309 12.87 -39.91 -13.74
N ILE A 310 14.14 -39.88 -13.31
CA ILE A 310 14.52 -39.59 -11.93
C ILE A 310 14.11 -38.16 -11.57
N ILE A 311 14.52 -37.16 -12.35
CA ILE A 311 14.17 -35.76 -12.09
C ILE A 311 12.65 -35.58 -12.12
N ASN A 312 11.95 -36.19 -13.08
CA ASN A 312 10.50 -36.17 -13.11
C ASN A 312 9.85 -36.78 -11.87
N GLY A 313 10.37 -37.90 -11.37
CA GLY A 313 9.91 -38.54 -10.14
C GLY A 313 10.17 -37.72 -8.88
N MET A 314 11.29 -36.99 -8.82
CA MET A 314 11.61 -36.09 -7.71
C MET A 314 10.62 -34.92 -7.58
N PHE A 315 10.18 -34.39 -8.73
CA PHE A 315 9.33 -33.19 -8.81
C PHE A 315 7.86 -33.49 -9.13
N ASP A 316 7.45 -34.76 -9.13
CA ASP A 316 6.08 -35.24 -9.38
C ASP A 316 5.49 -34.73 -10.71
N GLY A 317 6.32 -34.60 -11.75
CA GLY A 317 5.92 -34.15 -13.09
C GLY A 317 5.22 -32.77 -13.15
N GLY A 318 5.31 -31.97 -12.09
CA GLY A 318 4.61 -30.68 -11.97
C GLY A 318 5.54 -29.48 -12.11
N SER A 319 4.95 -28.28 -12.06
CA SER A 319 5.70 -27.01 -12.07
C SER A 319 6.75 -26.97 -10.96
N VAL A 320 7.92 -26.43 -11.31
CA VAL A 320 9.06 -26.25 -10.41
C VAL A 320 8.93 -24.88 -9.77
N THR A 321 8.56 -24.83 -8.50
CA THR A 321 8.41 -23.59 -7.73
C THR A 321 9.25 -23.66 -6.46
N ASN A 322 9.76 -22.51 -6.03
CA ASN A 322 10.53 -22.41 -4.80
C ASN A 322 9.70 -22.93 -3.59
N GLY A 323 10.32 -23.77 -2.76
CA GLY A 323 9.69 -24.38 -1.60
C GLY A 323 8.84 -25.64 -1.89
N LYS A 324 8.71 -26.07 -3.15
CA LYS A 324 8.03 -27.32 -3.49
C LYS A 324 8.72 -28.51 -2.80
N THR A 325 7.93 -29.38 -2.18
CA THR A 325 8.47 -30.59 -1.53
C THR A 325 8.98 -31.57 -2.59
N ILE A 326 10.21 -32.03 -2.40
CA ILE A 326 10.83 -33.06 -3.24
C ILE A 326 10.42 -34.43 -2.70
N ILE A 327 10.01 -35.31 -3.60
CA ILE A 327 9.65 -36.69 -3.27
C ILE A 327 10.87 -37.40 -2.67
N PRO A 328 10.74 -38.31 -1.69
CA PRO A 328 11.89 -39.05 -1.15
C PRO A 328 12.49 -40.08 -2.12
N GLN A 329 13.80 -40.32 -2.04
CA GLN A 329 14.56 -41.27 -2.89
C GLN A 329 13.87 -42.63 -3.01
N GLU A 330 13.53 -43.27 -1.88
CA GLU A 330 12.87 -44.58 -1.85
C GLU A 330 11.56 -44.60 -2.64
N THR A 331 10.81 -43.50 -2.60
CA THR A 331 9.54 -43.36 -3.32
C THR A 331 9.79 -43.23 -4.82
N VAL A 332 10.80 -42.46 -5.24
CA VAL A 332 11.20 -42.35 -6.65
C VAL A 332 11.64 -43.71 -7.20
N ILE A 333 12.52 -44.42 -6.48
CA ILE A 333 12.98 -45.77 -6.87
C ILE A 333 11.80 -46.71 -7.07
N ARG A 334 10.83 -46.71 -6.15
CA ARG A 334 9.62 -47.54 -6.24
C ARG A 334 8.79 -47.21 -7.49
N LEU A 335 8.55 -45.92 -7.75
CA LEU A 335 7.79 -45.47 -8.92
C LEU A 335 8.45 -45.88 -10.23
N LEU A 336 9.77 -45.74 -10.32
CA LEU A 336 10.53 -46.11 -11.51
C LEU A 336 10.58 -47.63 -11.73
N LYS A 337 10.69 -48.43 -10.67
CA LYS A 337 10.54 -49.89 -10.76
C LYS A 337 9.15 -50.30 -11.25
N MET A 338 8.09 -49.60 -10.84
CA MET A 338 6.72 -49.85 -11.35
C MET A 338 6.58 -49.47 -12.82
N LEU A 339 7.14 -48.33 -13.23
CA LEU A 339 7.16 -47.89 -14.63
C LEU A 339 7.94 -48.86 -15.51
N ASN A 340 9.07 -49.37 -15.04
CA ASN A 340 9.85 -50.38 -15.74
C ASN A 340 9.03 -51.65 -16.00
N LYS A 341 8.26 -52.15 -15.02
CA LYS A 341 7.37 -53.32 -15.23
C LYS A 341 6.34 -53.12 -16.34
N LYS A 342 5.98 -51.88 -16.65
CA LYS A 342 4.97 -51.53 -17.65
C LYS A 342 5.56 -51.24 -19.03
N PHE A 343 6.78 -50.72 -19.07
CA PHE A 343 7.35 -50.12 -20.28
C PHE A 343 8.76 -50.63 -20.62
N GLU A 344 9.38 -51.46 -19.78
CA GLU A 344 10.71 -52.06 -20.00
C GLU A 344 11.77 -50.97 -20.29
N TYR A 345 12.04 -50.14 -19.28
CA TYR A 345 13.11 -49.15 -19.31
C TYR A 345 14.42 -49.79 -18.83
N ASP A 346 15.55 -49.34 -19.36
CA ASP A 346 16.83 -49.68 -18.74
C ASP A 346 16.93 -48.97 -17.38
N ILE A 347 17.01 -49.75 -16.30
CA ILE A 347 17.12 -49.27 -14.91
C ILE A 347 18.35 -49.84 -14.20
N ASN A 348 19.34 -50.31 -14.97
CA ASN A 348 20.59 -50.81 -14.41
C ASN A 348 21.31 -49.71 -13.63
N GLY A 349 21.62 -49.97 -12.34
CA GLY A 349 22.24 -48.98 -11.47
C GLY A 349 21.32 -47.88 -10.95
N LEU A 350 19.99 -48.02 -11.11
CA LEU A 350 19.00 -47.01 -10.72
C LEU A 350 19.18 -46.45 -9.30
N GLU A 351 19.38 -47.32 -8.30
CA GLU A 351 19.47 -46.91 -6.90
C GLU A 351 20.68 -45.99 -6.68
N LYS A 352 21.86 -46.40 -7.19
CA LYS A 352 23.07 -45.59 -7.15
C LYS A 352 22.89 -44.26 -7.89
N ARG A 353 22.26 -44.27 -9.07
CA ARG A 353 22.05 -43.06 -9.87
C ARG A 353 21.07 -42.09 -9.20
N VAL A 354 20.03 -42.59 -8.54
CA VAL A 354 19.11 -41.77 -7.72
C VAL A 354 19.87 -41.11 -6.58
N ASP A 355 20.70 -41.85 -5.85
CA ASP A 355 21.48 -41.29 -4.74
C ASP A 355 22.44 -40.19 -5.23
N GLU A 356 23.14 -40.43 -6.34
CA GLU A 356 24.01 -39.46 -6.99
C GLU A 356 23.27 -38.16 -7.35
N ILE A 357 22.12 -38.25 -8.02
CA ILE A 357 21.37 -37.08 -8.47
C ILE A 357 20.85 -36.25 -7.29
N TYR A 358 20.36 -36.87 -6.22
CA TYR A 358 19.95 -36.11 -5.02
C TYR A 358 21.15 -35.40 -4.38
N GLY A 359 22.29 -36.08 -4.27
CA GLY A 359 23.51 -35.49 -3.73
C GLY A 359 24.01 -34.31 -4.56
N ILE A 360 23.97 -34.43 -5.89
CA ILE A 360 24.37 -33.36 -6.82
C ILE A 360 23.44 -32.16 -6.69
N LEU A 361 22.12 -32.36 -6.71
CA LEU A 361 21.16 -31.26 -6.61
C LEU A 361 21.21 -30.58 -5.24
N GLU A 362 21.50 -31.31 -4.17
CA GLU A 362 21.71 -30.73 -2.83
C GLU A 362 23.01 -29.93 -2.78
N HIS A 363 24.11 -30.50 -3.29
CA HIS A 363 25.43 -29.86 -3.33
C HIS A 363 25.42 -28.54 -4.12
N GLU A 364 24.76 -28.54 -5.29
CA GLU A 364 24.64 -27.35 -6.15
C GLU A 364 23.51 -26.41 -5.68
N GLY A 365 22.85 -26.71 -4.58
CA GLY A 365 21.85 -25.84 -3.95
C GLY A 365 20.53 -25.72 -4.71
N ILE A 366 20.25 -26.62 -5.65
CA ILE A 366 18.99 -26.69 -6.43
C ILE A 366 17.86 -27.24 -5.55
N ILE A 367 18.20 -28.13 -4.62
CA ILE A 367 17.33 -28.56 -3.53
C ILE A 367 18.02 -28.29 -2.20
N LYS A 368 17.24 -28.09 -1.13
CA LYS A 368 17.77 -27.91 0.23
C LYS A 368 16.96 -28.70 1.24
N LYS A 369 17.63 -29.11 2.31
CA LYS A 369 16.99 -29.78 3.43
C LYS A 369 16.23 -28.77 4.30
N SER A 370 14.94 -29.02 4.51
CA SER A 370 14.07 -28.27 5.42
C SER A 370 13.40 -29.24 6.37
N LYS A 371 13.78 -29.19 7.65
CA LYS A 371 13.40 -30.18 8.67
C LYS A 371 13.79 -31.59 8.20
N ASN A 372 12.81 -32.48 8.03
CA ASN A 372 13.00 -33.88 7.62
C ASN A 372 12.67 -34.11 6.13
N ARG A 373 12.66 -33.08 5.28
CA ARG A 373 12.31 -33.19 3.86
C ARG A 373 13.22 -32.32 2.99
N PHE A 374 13.33 -32.68 1.72
CA PHE A 374 13.93 -31.84 0.70
C PHE A 374 12.88 -30.90 0.12
N ILE A 375 13.28 -29.66 -0.17
CA ILE A 375 12.48 -28.68 -0.89
C ILE A 375 13.28 -28.07 -2.04
N ALA A 376 12.59 -27.72 -3.12
CA ALA A 376 13.14 -27.02 -4.28
C ALA A 376 13.61 -25.61 -3.87
N ASN A 377 14.76 -25.17 -4.39
CA ASN A 377 15.39 -23.89 -4.07
C ASN A 377 15.68 -23.10 -5.36
N TYR A 378 14.63 -22.43 -5.87
CA TYR A 378 14.64 -21.67 -7.12
C TYR A 378 14.39 -20.18 -6.91
#